data_AF-A0A7W3HEM7-F1
#
_entry.id   AF-A0A7W3HEM7-F1
#
_cell.length_a   1.000
_cell.length_b   1.000
_cell.length_c   1.000
_cell.angle_alpha   90.00
_cell.angle_beta   90.00
_cell.angle_gamma   90.00
#
_symmetry.space_group_name_H-M   'P 1'
#
loop_
_entity.id
_entity.type
_entity.pdbx_description
1 polymer ?
#
loop_
_entity_poly.entity_id
_entity_poly.type
_entity_poly.pdbx_seq_one_letter_code
_entity_poly.pdbx_strand_id
1 'polypeptide(L)'
;MCNCFSKNLGLGAGAPAVGIPFFWPHTQMPNNLGDDWNQMTFLKMNGSSFTAAAYPVLAKIWPGLVLPDFRGEFIRIWDDGRGIDSGRNLLTAQSFAMQNITGSFGEIADESKQYAVEINAAFGAFQAQTYMRNIMRNPDFATRDAAVSITFDASRVAQTAAETRPRNISIGFIVRAK
;
A
#
# COMPACT_ATOMS: atom_id res chain seq x y z
N MET A 1 -33.32 11.05 27.01
CA MET A 1 -32.99 12.37 27.59
C MET A 1 -31.61 12.28 28.21
N CYS A 2 -30.61 12.96 27.66
CA CYS A 2 -29.30 13.09 28.30
C CYS A 2 -29.44 14.05 29.50
N ASN A 3 -29.07 13.60 30.71
CA ASN A 3 -29.16 14.45 31.91
C ASN A 3 -28.07 15.54 31.89
N CYS A 4 -28.25 16.62 32.64
CA CYS A 4 -27.31 17.75 32.69
C CYS A 4 -25.86 17.35 33.09
N PHE A 5 -25.69 16.18 33.74
CA PHE A 5 -24.39 15.63 34.10
C PHE A 5 -23.58 15.23 32.86
N SER A 6 -24.22 14.60 31.87
CA SER A 6 -23.56 14.22 30.60
C SER A 6 -23.12 15.43 29.76
N LYS A 7 -23.91 16.52 29.73
CA LYS A 7 -23.53 17.79 29.07
C LYS A 7 -22.33 18.45 29.75
N ASN A 8 -22.31 18.49 31.08
CA ASN A 8 -21.22 19.11 31.85
C ASN A 8 -19.91 18.31 31.78
N LEU A 9 -19.98 17.01 31.48
CA LEU A 9 -18.81 16.15 31.26
C LEU A 9 -18.32 16.13 29.80
N GLY A 10 -18.96 16.89 28.90
CA GLY A 10 -18.65 16.84 27.46
C GLY A 10 -18.99 15.49 26.81
N LEU A 11 -19.76 14.64 27.50
CA LEU A 11 -20.22 13.33 27.04
C LEU A 11 -21.52 13.49 26.22
N GLY A 12 -21.52 14.44 25.28
CA GLY A 12 -22.55 14.50 24.24
C GLY A 12 -22.64 13.16 23.53
N ALA A 13 -23.82 12.81 23.02
CA ALA A 13 -24.11 11.51 22.44
C ALA A 13 -23.06 11.11 21.37
N GLY A 14 -22.27 10.08 21.66
CA GLY A 14 -21.36 9.46 20.68
C GLY A 14 -20.00 10.15 20.45
N ALA A 15 -19.50 10.95 21.38
CA ALA A 15 -18.19 11.58 21.26
C ALA A 15 -17.04 10.54 21.07
N PRO A 16 -16.19 10.65 20.02
CA PRO A 16 -15.07 9.73 19.82
C PRO A 16 -14.12 9.76 21.02
N ALA A 17 -13.56 8.63 21.46
CA ALA A 17 -12.64 8.63 22.60
C ALA A 17 -11.35 9.44 22.31
N VAL A 18 -10.74 10.05 23.35
CA VAL A 18 -9.46 10.76 23.18
C VAL A 18 -8.40 9.76 22.72
N GLY A 19 -7.56 10.16 21.78
CA GLY A 19 -6.40 9.37 21.34
C GLY A 19 -6.71 8.24 20.35
N ILE A 20 -7.98 7.87 20.16
CA ILE A 20 -8.36 6.87 19.17
C ILE A 20 -8.47 7.54 17.79
N PRO A 21 -7.67 7.10 16.79
CA PRO A 21 -7.77 7.62 15.45
C PRO A 21 -9.07 7.18 14.75
N PHE A 22 -9.63 8.04 13.90
CA PHE A 22 -10.79 7.69 13.08
C PHE A 22 -10.79 8.43 11.74
N PHE A 23 -11.51 7.84 10.78
CA PHE A 23 -11.65 8.40 9.43
C PHE A 23 -12.58 9.61 9.43
N TRP A 24 -12.21 10.61 8.63
CA TRP A 24 -12.89 11.89 8.57
C TRP A 24 -13.13 12.36 7.12
N PRO A 25 -14.38 12.56 6.69
CA PRO A 25 -14.71 12.81 5.29
C PRO A 25 -14.62 14.29 4.87
N HIS A 26 -14.24 15.20 5.79
CA HIS A 26 -14.35 16.64 5.57
C HIS A 26 -13.01 17.37 5.74
N THR A 27 -12.83 18.51 5.08
CA THR A 27 -11.60 19.31 5.16
C THR A 27 -11.54 20.17 6.43
N GLN A 28 -12.70 20.67 6.88
CA GLN A 28 -12.86 21.32 8.17
C GLN A 28 -12.89 20.29 9.30
N MET A 29 -12.34 20.64 10.46
CA MET A 29 -12.35 19.78 11.64
C MET A 29 -13.76 19.64 12.24
N PRO A 30 -14.03 18.54 12.96
CA PRO A 30 -15.36 18.28 13.50
C PRO A 30 -15.87 19.40 14.43
N ASN A 31 -14.99 20.00 15.23
CA ASN A 31 -15.32 21.11 16.12
C ASN A 31 -15.69 22.43 15.40
N ASN A 32 -15.55 22.48 14.07
CA ASN A 32 -15.92 23.65 13.26
C ASN A 32 -17.24 23.45 12.49
N LEU A 33 -17.92 22.30 12.61
CA LEU A 33 -19.10 21.95 11.81
C LEU A 33 -20.43 22.07 12.55
N GLY A 34 -20.44 21.92 13.87
CA GLY A 34 -21.68 21.95 14.64
C GLY A 34 -21.47 21.95 16.15
N ASP A 35 -22.54 22.23 16.88
CA ASP A 35 -22.48 22.50 18.31
C ASP A 35 -22.12 21.27 19.16
N ASP A 36 -22.44 20.07 18.68
CA ASP A 36 -22.18 18.83 19.43
C ASP A 36 -20.70 18.58 19.69
N TRP A 37 -19.82 19.10 18.82
CA TRP A 37 -18.37 18.91 18.89
C TRP A 37 -17.58 20.20 19.06
N ASN A 38 -18.25 21.36 19.18
CA ASN A 38 -17.57 22.66 19.23
C ASN A 38 -16.67 22.85 20.47
N GLN A 39 -16.91 22.09 21.56
CA GLN A 39 -16.07 22.06 22.76
C GLN A 39 -14.96 21.02 22.72
N MET A 40 -14.88 20.21 21.65
CA MET A 40 -13.84 19.19 21.48
C MET A 40 -12.67 19.76 20.67
N THR A 41 -11.50 19.16 20.82
CA THR A 41 -10.31 19.49 20.04
C THR A 41 -9.87 18.27 19.25
N PHE A 42 -9.63 18.45 17.96
CA PHE A 42 -9.14 17.40 17.07
C PHE A 42 -7.81 17.80 16.44
N LEU A 43 -6.95 16.80 16.23
CA LEU A 43 -5.65 16.96 15.58
C LEU A 43 -5.56 16.04 14.36
N LYS A 44 -4.80 16.47 13.36
CA LYS A 44 -4.49 15.65 12.17
C LYS A 44 -3.41 14.64 12.51
N MET A 45 -3.53 13.42 12.00
CA MET A 45 -2.45 12.43 12.08
C MET A 45 -1.48 12.60 10.91
N ASN A 46 -0.67 13.66 10.98
CA ASN A 46 0.17 14.15 9.89
C ASN A 46 1.63 14.42 10.32
N GLY A 47 2.13 13.71 11.32
CA GLY A 47 3.48 13.93 11.87
C GLY A 47 3.60 15.11 12.84
N SER A 48 2.48 15.74 13.23
CA SER A 48 2.52 16.90 14.12
C SER A 48 2.86 16.52 15.56
N SER A 49 3.66 17.38 16.21
CA SER A 49 3.95 17.28 17.64
C SER A 49 2.85 17.93 18.48
N PHE A 50 2.77 17.52 19.74
CA PHE A 50 1.88 18.10 20.74
C PHE A 50 2.55 18.08 22.12
N THR A 51 1.94 18.69 23.14
CA THR A 51 2.51 18.71 24.50
C THR A 51 1.62 17.97 25.48
N ALA A 52 2.25 17.29 26.45
CA ALA A 52 1.54 16.62 27.53
C ALA A 52 0.76 17.60 28.44
N ALA A 53 1.22 18.84 28.55
CA ALA A 53 0.53 19.88 29.30
C ALA A 53 -0.81 20.27 28.64
N ALA A 54 -0.83 20.39 27.31
CA ALA A 54 -2.06 20.71 26.57
C ALA A 54 -3.00 19.50 26.48
N TYR A 55 -2.45 18.30 26.27
CA TYR A 55 -3.23 17.09 26.02
C TYR A 55 -2.75 15.90 26.88
N PRO A 56 -3.01 15.89 28.19
CA PRO A 56 -2.46 14.89 29.12
C PRO A 56 -2.98 13.47 28.87
N VAL A 57 -4.25 13.33 28.46
CA VAL A 57 -4.81 12.01 28.11
C VAL A 57 -4.24 11.52 26.78
N LEU A 58 -4.10 12.40 25.79
CA LEU A 58 -3.49 12.06 24.51
C LEU A 58 -2.04 11.60 24.68
N ALA A 59 -1.28 12.25 25.56
CA ALA A 59 0.10 11.88 25.88
C ALA A 59 0.23 10.48 26.51
N LYS A 60 -0.80 9.97 27.19
CA LYS A 60 -0.80 8.59 27.70
C LYS A 60 -1.00 7.57 26.60
N ILE A 61 -1.73 7.94 25.54
CA ILE A 61 -2.03 7.05 24.40
C ILE A 61 -0.92 7.13 23.35
N TRP A 62 -0.36 8.32 23.14
CA TRP A 62 0.73 8.62 22.21
C TRP A 62 1.93 9.19 22.98
N PRO A 63 2.70 8.34 23.70
CA PRO A 63 3.75 8.78 24.62
C PRO A 63 4.92 9.49 23.95
N GLY A 64 5.11 9.31 22.64
CA GLY A 64 6.12 10.03 21.87
C GLY A 64 5.82 11.52 21.64
N LEU A 65 4.65 12.01 22.06
CA LEU A 65 4.22 13.41 21.88
C LEU A 65 4.20 13.89 20.41
N VAL A 66 4.16 12.93 19.49
CA VAL A 66 4.06 13.13 18.05
C VAL A 66 3.02 12.17 17.52
N LEU A 67 2.09 12.67 16.71
CA LEU A 67 1.13 11.83 16.01
C LEU A 67 1.79 11.25 14.75
N PRO A 68 1.71 9.94 14.49
CA PRO A 68 2.22 9.38 13.25
C PRO A 68 1.66 10.09 12.01
N ASP A 69 2.44 10.14 10.94
CA ASP A 69 1.97 10.59 9.64
C ASP A 69 1.38 9.41 8.88
N PHE A 70 0.04 9.34 8.83
CA PHE A 70 -0.67 8.26 8.12
C PHE A 70 -1.03 8.63 6.68
N ARG A 71 -0.59 9.80 6.18
CA ARG A 71 -0.93 10.25 4.83
C ARG A 71 -0.26 9.34 3.79
N GLY A 72 -1.07 8.66 3.00
CA GLY A 72 -0.60 7.73 1.96
C GLY A 72 -0.38 6.29 2.46
N GLU A 73 -0.51 6.05 3.77
CA GLU A 73 -0.28 4.73 4.35
C GLU A 73 -1.57 3.87 4.35
N PHE A 74 -1.40 2.57 4.11
CA PHE A 74 -2.45 1.58 4.35
C PHE A 74 -2.31 1.02 5.77
N ILE A 75 -3.38 1.09 6.55
CA ILE A 75 -3.40 0.56 7.92
C ILE A 75 -3.69 -0.94 7.89
N ARG A 76 -2.86 -1.70 8.61
CA ARG A 76 -3.10 -3.11 8.90
C ARG A 76 -3.18 -3.33 10.41
N ILE A 77 -3.95 -4.34 10.81
CA ILE A 77 -4.06 -4.74 12.22
C ILE A 77 -2.73 -5.38 12.63
N TRP A 78 -2.25 -5.02 13.82
CA TRP A 78 -1.03 -5.58 14.40
C TRP A 78 -1.23 -7.06 14.73
N ASP A 79 -0.21 -7.88 14.46
CA ASP A 79 -0.28 -9.33 14.61
C ASP A 79 -0.41 -9.80 16.07
N ASP A 80 0.14 -9.01 17.01
CA ASP A 80 0.07 -9.22 18.46
C ASP A 80 0.30 -10.69 18.89
N GLY A 81 1.28 -11.34 18.26
CA GLY A 81 1.72 -12.69 18.62
C GLY A 81 0.97 -13.84 17.94
N ARG A 82 0.08 -13.58 16.96
CA ARG A 82 -0.56 -14.65 16.16
C ARG A 82 0.45 -15.40 15.28
N GLY A 83 1.51 -14.74 14.83
CA GLY A 83 2.61 -15.32 14.06
C GLY A 83 2.52 -15.15 12.54
N ILE A 84 1.47 -14.51 12.01
CA ILE A 84 1.31 -14.31 10.55
C ILE A 84 2.25 -13.23 10.04
N ASP A 85 2.48 -12.21 10.87
CA ASP A 85 3.36 -11.08 10.58
C ASP A 85 4.40 -10.92 11.68
N SER A 86 5.12 -12.03 11.92
CA SER A 86 6.17 -12.13 12.93
C SER A 86 7.30 -11.13 12.64
N GLY A 87 7.71 -10.38 13.66
CA GLY A 87 8.83 -9.43 13.58
C GLY A 87 8.44 -7.98 13.24
N ARG A 88 7.15 -7.69 13.04
CA ARG A 88 6.68 -6.29 12.91
C ARG A 88 6.21 -5.73 14.25
N ASN A 89 6.76 -4.58 14.62
CA ASN A 89 6.37 -3.87 15.83
C ASN A 89 5.15 -2.98 15.56
N LEU A 90 4.40 -2.67 16.62
CA LEU A 90 3.28 -1.73 16.56
C LEU A 90 3.76 -0.37 16.03
N LEU A 91 2.99 0.25 15.12
CA LEU A 91 3.26 1.55 14.48
C LEU A 91 4.53 1.65 13.61
N THR A 92 5.15 0.54 13.21
CA THR A 92 6.24 0.57 12.21
C THR A 92 5.70 0.52 10.79
N ALA A 93 6.27 1.34 9.91
CA ALA A 93 5.95 1.32 8.49
C ALA A 93 6.49 0.07 7.79
N GLN A 94 5.79 -0.38 6.74
CA GLN A 94 6.23 -1.43 5.85
C GLN A 94 6.27 -0.86 4.43
N SER A 95 7.36 -1.09 3.70
CA SER A 95 7.40 -0.72 2.28
C SER A 95 6.45 -1.60 1.47
N PHE A 96 6.00 -1.09 0.32
CA PHE A 96 5.16 -1.86 -0.58
C PHE A 96 5.90 -3.11 -1.10
N ALA A 97 5.13 -4.16 -1.37
CA ALA A 97 5.63 -5.35 -2.04
C ALA A 97 4.58 -5.88 -3.00
N MET A 98 5.02 -6.38 -4.15
CA MET A 98 4.20 -7.10 -5.09
C MET A 98 4.48 -8.60 -4.96
N GLN A 99 3.48 -9.44 -5.21
CA GLN A 99 3.70 -10.88 -5.33
C GLN A 99 4.64 -11.18 -6.50
N ASN A 100 5.35 -12.31 -6.42
CA ASN A 100 6.24 -12.75 -7.49
C ASN A 100 5.46 -12.90 -8.81
N ILE A 101 5.97 -12.33 -9.90
CA ILE A 101 5.42 -12.51 -11.25
C ILE A 101 6.25 -13.57 -11.96
N THR A 102 5.60 -14.64 -12.37
CA THR A 102 6.24 -15.74 -13.07
C THR A 102 5.90 -15.73 -14.55
N GLY A 103 6.85 -16.17 -15.36
CA GLY A 103 6.66 -16.47 -16.77
C GLY A 103 7.83 -17.30 -17.28
N SER A 104 7.69 -17.85 -18.48
CA SER A 104 8.76 -18.61 -19.12
C SER A 104 8.77 -18.36 -20.63
N PHE A 105 9.93 -18.59 -21.21
CA PHE A 105 10.11 -18.80 -22.64
C PHE A 105 10.73 -20.19 -22.81
N GLY A 106 10.30 -20.92 -23.83
CA GLY A 106 10.82 -22.25 -24.13
C GLY A 106 12.05 -22.18 -25.03
N GLU A 107 13.07 -22.98 -24.73
CA GLU A 107 14.13 -23.37 -25.67
C GLU A 107 13.78 -24.75 -26.27
N ILE A 108 14.02 -24.94 -27.57
CA ILE A 108 14.22 -26.27 -28.15
C ILE A 108 15.64 -26.29 -28.72
N ALA A 109 16.61 -26.79 -27.94
CA ALA A 109 17.96 -27.04 -28.42
C ALA A 109 17.97 -28.32 -29.25
N ASP A 110 18.56 -28.26 -30.44
CA ASP A 110 19.16 -29.42 -31.07
C ASP A 110 20.45 -29.79 -30.32
N GLU A 111 20.81 -31.09 -30.27
CA GLU A 111 21.95 -31.64 -29.50
C GLU A 111 23.30 -30.97 -29.82
N SER A 112 23.37 -30.25 -30.93
CA SER A 112 24.57 -29.64 -31.52
C SER A 112 25.14 -28.40 -30.79
N LYS A 113 24.48 -27.84 -29.76
CA LYS A 113 24.95 -26.66 -28.98
C LYS A 113 25.49 -25.48 -29.83
N GLN A 114 24.94 -25.28 -31.02
CA GLN A 114 25.38 -24.22 -31.94
C GLN A 114 24.35 -23.08 -32.00
N TYR A 115 24.89 -21.86 -31.97
CA TYR A 115 24.24 -20.65 -31.47
C TYR A 115 23.15 -20.07 -32.39
N ALA A 116 21.91 -20.51 -32.17
CA ALA A 116 20.71 -19.70 -32.30
C ALA A 116 19.59 -20.34 -31.46
N VAL A 117 19.17 -19.67 -30.38
CA VAL A 117 18.04 -20.13 -29.57
C VAL A 117 16.75 -19.82 -30.33
N GLU A 118 16.11 -20.84 -30.90
CA GLU A 118 14.79 -20.72 -31.51
C GLU A 118 13.75 -20.63 -30.38
N ILE A 119 13.22 -19.41 -30.15
CA ILE A 119 12.16 -19.18 -29.15
C ILE A 119 10.82 -19.14 -29.88
N ASN A 120 10.17 -20.30 -29.92
CA ASN A 120 8.92 -20.49 -30.63
C ASN A 120 7.67 -20.15 -29.81
N ALA A 121 7.82 -19.92 -28.50
CA ALA A 121 6.72 -19.52 -27.65
C ALA A 121 7.21 -18.77 -26.40
N ALA A 122 6.48 -17.70 -26.05
CA ALA A 122 6.60 -16.98 -24.79
C ALA A 122 5.23 -16.95 -24.11
N PHE A 123 5.20 -17.14 -22.80
CA PHE A 123 3.97 -17.20 -22.02
C PHE A 123 4.00 -16.26 -20.81
N GLY A 124 2.81 -15.85 -20.38
CA GLY A 124 2.64 -14.96 -19.23
C GLY A 124 3.23 -13.57 -19.46
N ALA A 125 4.01 -13.09 -18.48
CA ALA A 125 4.62 -11.77 -18.51
C ALA A 125 5.69 -11.59 -19.61
N PHE A 126 6.10 -12.67 -20.30
CA PHE A 126 7.04 -12.56 -21.41
C PHE A 126 6.32 -12.42 -22.75
N GLN A 127 6.91 -11.61 -23.63
CA GLN A 127 6.57 -11.53 -25.05
C GLN A 127 7.83 -11.78 -25.87
N ALA A 128 7.70 -12.59 -26.92
CA ALA A 128 8.72 -12.78 -27.94
C ALA A 128 8.31 -12.03 -29.21
N GLN A 129 9.26 -11.33 -29.81
CA GLN A 129 9.11 -10.73 -31.15
C GLN A 129 9.98 -11.51 -32.13
N THR A 130 9.33 -12.21 -33.06
CA THR A 130 9.99 -13.05 -34.05
C THR A 130 10.23 -12.28 -35.35
N TYR A 131 11.40 -12.52 -35.96
CA TYR A 131 11.72 -12.07 -37.29
C TYR A 131 12.33 -13.22 -38.09
N MET A 132 12.13 -13.22 -39.41
CA MET A 132 12.88 -14.10 -40.29
C MET A 132 14.35 -13.67 -40.30
N ARG A 133 15.21 -14.54 -39.79
CA ARG A 133 16.66 -14.37 -39.75
C ARG A 133 17.30 -15.66 -40.23
N ASN A 134 18.45 -15.52 -40.91
CA ASN A 134 19.31 -16.68 -41.14
C ASN A 134 19.94 -17.05 -39.81
N ILE A 135 19.51 -18.17 -39.23
CA ILE A 135 20.14 -18.73 -38.04
C ILE A 135 21.15 -19.77 -38.49
N MET A 136 22.36 -19.75 -37.90
CA MET A 136 23.39 -20.74 -38.21
C MET A 136 23.05 -22.04 -37.47
N ARG A 137 22.66 -23.06 -38.21
CA ARG A 137 22.66 -24.45 -37.73
C ARG A 137 23.63 -25.19 -38.63
N ASN A 138 24.74 -25.71 -38.09
CA ASN A 138 25.72 -26.41 -38.91
C ASN A 138 25.07 -27.66 -39.55
N PRO A 139 25.23 -27.91 -40.86
CA PRO A 139 25.93 -27.12 -41.88
C PRO A 139 24.99 -26.30 -42.80
N ASP A 140 23.70 -26.20 -42.49
CA ASP A 140 22.67 -25.61 -43.36
C ASP A 140 22.29 -24.18 -42.96
N PHE A 141 22.47 -23.24 -43.89
CA PHE A 141 21.87 -21.91 -43.81
C PHE A 141 20.40 -22.00 -44.20
N ALA A 142 19.50 -22.15 -43.22
CA ALA A 142 18.06 -22.08 -43.42
C ALA A 142 17.50 -20.76 -42.88
N THR A 143 16.72 -20.04 -43.69
CA THR A 143 15.91 -18.92 -43.22
C THR A 143 14.81 -19.45 -42.31
N ARG A 144 14.81 -19.04 -41.04
CA ARG A 144 13.78 -19.42 -40.07
C ARG A 144 13.33 -18.22 -39.26
N ASP A 145 12.17 -18.36 -38.63
CA ASP A 145 11.71 -17.40 -37.64
C ASP A 145 12.54 -17.60 -36.36
N ALA A 146 13.22 -16.55 -35.91
CA ALA A 146 13.93 -16.53 -34.63
C ALA A 146 13.54 -15.28 -33.85
N ALA A 147 13.32 -15.41 -32.54
CA ALA A 147 13.04 -14.26 -31.69
C ALA A 147 14.30 -13.37 -31.59
N VAL A 148 14.13 -12.09 -31.92
CA VAL A 148 15.23 -11.10 -31.88
C VAL A 148 15.25 -10.33 -30.56
N SER A 149 14.15 -10.37 -29.80
CA SER A 149 14.04 -9.82 -28.45
C SER A 149 13.02 -10.57 -27.62
N ILE A 150 13.32 -10.72 -26.34
CA ILE A 150 12.36 -11.12 -25.30
C ILE A 150 12.19 -9.92 -24.38
N THR A 151 10.94 -9.52 -24.16
CA THR A 151 10.62 -8.44 -23.22
C THR A 151 9.78 -9.01 -22.10
N PHE A 152 10.15 -8.64 -20.87
CA PHE A 152 9.26 -8.79 -19.73
C PHE A 152 8.33 -7.59 -19.66
N ASP A 153 7.03 -7.87 -19.62
CA ASP A 153 5.98 -6.89 -19.43
C ASP A 153 4.90 -7.46 -18.50
N ALA A 154 4.90 -6.98 -17.26
CA ALA A 154 3.92 -7.36 -16.24
C ALA A 154 2.48 -7.04 -16.64
N SER A 155 2.25 -6.04 -17.51
CA SER A 155 0.91 -5.62 -17.94
C SER A 155 0.15 -6.71 -18.71
N ARG A 156 0.88 -7.71 -19.21
CA ARG A 156 0.33 -8.87 -19.93
C ARG A 156 -0.45 -9.83 -19.04
N VAL A 157 -0.19 -9.83 -17.73
CA VAL A 157 -0.80 -10.75 -16.75
C VAL A 157 -1.34 -10.06 -15.50
N ALA A 158 -1.07 -8.76 -15.33
CA ALA A 158 -1.50 -7.98 -14.19
C ALA A 158 -1.87 -6.56 -14.61
N GLN A 159 -2.74 -5.90 -13.85
CA GLN A 159 -2.96 -4.47 -14.01
C GLN A 159 -1.76 -3.71 -13.44
N THR A 160 -1.16 -2.82 -14.23
CA THR A 160 0.06 -2.09 -13.85
C THR A 160 -0.19 -0.59 -13.72
N ALA A 161 0.55 0.03 -12.81
CA ALA A 161 0.68 1.47 -12.65
C ALA A 161 2.09 1.76 -12.10
N ALA A 162 2.45 3.05 -11.97
CA ALA A 162 3.72 3.45 -11.34
C ALA A 162 3.82 3.07 -9.85
N GLU A 163 2.68 2.78 -9.20
CA GLU A 163 2.57 2.39 -7.80
C GLU A 163 1.67 1.15 -7.68
N THR A 164 2.09 0.15 -6.90
CA THR A 164 1.23 -0.99 -6.54
C THR A 164 0.22 -0.56 -5.47
N ARG A 165 -1.04 -0.45 -5.85
CA ARG A 165 -2.13 -0.08 -4.94
C ARG A 165 -3.44 -0.75 -5.32
N PRO A 166 -4.30 -1.08 -4.34
CA PRO A 166 -5.69 -1.38 -4.65
C PRO A 166 -6.41 -0.13 -5.15
N ARG A 167 -7.63 -0.30 -5.69
CA ARG A 167 -8.56 0.81 -5.80
C ARG A 167 -8.80 1.39 -4.40
N ASN A 168 -8.69 2.69 -4.26
CA ASN A 168 -8.83 3.36 -2.97
C ASN A 168 -9.54 4.72 -3.13
N ILE A 169 -10.03 5.24 -2.01
CA ILE A 169 -10.58 6.59 -1.86
C ILE A 169 -9.79 7.26 -0.74
N SER A 170 -9.29 8.47 -0.98
CA SER A 170 -8.59 9.23 0.05
C SER A 170 -9.60 9.80 1.06
N ILE A 171 -9.35 9.57 2.34
CA ILE A 171 -10.14 10.10 3.46
C ILE A 171 -9.20 10.65 4.53
N GLY A 172 -9.63 11.69 5.26
CA GLY A 172 -8.82 12.26 6.34
C GLY A 172 -8.68 11.30 7.51
N PHE A 173 -7.60 11.45 8.28
CA PHE A 173 -7.39 10.69 9.51
C PHE A 173 -7.05 11.65 10.65
N ILE A 174 -7.88 11.63 11.69
CA ILE A 174 -7.82 12.58 12.81
C ILE A 174 -7.95 11.84 14.12
N VAL A 175 -7.60 12.53 15.20
CA VAL A 175 -7.74 12.05 16.56
C VAL A 175 -8.41 13.12 17.42
N ARG A 176 -9.29 12.72 18.35
CA ARG A 176 -9.74 13.63 19.40
C ARG A 176 -8.60 13.81 20.41
N ALA A 177 -8.18 15.05 20.63
CA ALA A 177 -7.17 15.42 21.62
C ALA A 177 -7.80 15.88 22.95
N LYS A 178 -9.01 16.47 22.89
CA LYS A 178 -9.79 16.90 24.05
C LYS A 178 -11.28 16.75 23.78
#